data_AF-A0A316PPS7-F1
#
_entry.id   AF-A0A316PPS7-F1
#
_cell.length_a   1.000
_cell.length_b   1.000
_cell.length_c   1.000
_cell.angle_alpha   90.00
_cell.angle_beta   90.00
_cell.angle_gamma   90.00
#
_symmetry.space_group_name_H-M   'P 1'
#
loop_
_entity.id
_entity.type
_entity.pdbx_description
1 polymer ?
#
loop_
_entity_poly.entity_id
_entity_poly.type
_entity_poly.pdbx_seq_one_letter_code
_entity_poly.pdbx_strand_id
1 'polypeptide(L)'
;MLDRFLDNKRNLYAMALVAIVFESLSSSVLKVGGQYPFLSPMYLLFFGLALVIMAIYAVAWQLLLERLPLTTAYLRKGLTYALIFIWAAVFFDEVITLKQIIGMAVIIVGMVVSMSDDF
;
A
#
# COMPACT_ATOMS: atom_id res chain seq x y z
N MET A 1 -21.93 -15.33 -5.52
CA MET A 1 -21.71 -15.20 -4.05
C MET A 1 -20.71 -14.11 -3.73
N LEU A 2 -19.59 -14.01 -4.45
CA LEU A 2 -18.61 -12.93 -4.30
C LEU A 2 -19.20 -11.54 -4.59
N ASP A 3 -20.04 -11.40 -5.63
CA ASP A 3 -20.63 -10.12 -6.03
C ASP A 3 -21.50 -9.49 -4.94
N ARG A 4 -22.29 -10.30 -4.23
CA ARG A 4 -23.16 -9.85 -3.14
C ARG A 4 -22.37 -9.37 -1.91
N PHE A 5 -21.14 -9.87 -1.75
CA PHE A 5 -20.22 -9.46 -0.69
C PHE A 5 -19.49 -8.15 -1.05
N LEU A 6 -19.17 -7.97 -2.34
CA LEU A 6 -18.49 -6.80 -2.89
C LEU A 6 -19.42 -5.59 -3.12
N ASP A 7 -20.74 -5.81 -3.30
CA ASP A 7 -21.74 -4.73 -3.42
C ASP A 7 -21.95 -3.96 -2.12
N ASN A 8 -21.60 -4.55 -0.97
CA ASN A 8 -21.69 -3.86 0.30
C ASN A 8 -20.53 -2.87 0.43
N LYS A 9 -20.82 -1.57 0.33
CA LYS A 9 -19.82 -0.48 0.43
C LYS A 9 -18.86 -0.70 1.60
N ARG A 10 -19.34 -1.14 2.77
CA ARG A 10 -18.50 -1.40 3.95
C ARG A 10 -17.44 -2.48 3.73
N ASN A 11 -17.79 -3.56 3.02
CA ASN A 11 -16.87 -4.66 2.72
C ASN A 11 -15.85 -4.25 1.65
N LEU A 12 -16.27 -3.43 0.68
CA LEU A 12 -15.37 -2.84 -0.32
C LEU A 12 -14.31 -1.93 0.33
N TYR A 13 -14.72 -1.07 1.27
CA TYR A 13 -13.79 -0.26 2.06
C TYR A 13 -12.86 -1.11 2.92
N ALA A 14 -13.38 -2.17 3.56
CA ALA A 14 -12.55 -3.09 4.34
C ALA A 14 -11.52 -3.81 3.46
N MET A 15 -11.89 -4.28 2.27
CA MET A 15 -10.95 -4.90 1.33
C MET A 15 -9.91 -3.90 0.82
N ALA A 16 -10.29 -2.66 0.55
CA ALA A 16 -9.33 -1.62 0.19
C ALA A 16 -8.32 -1.37 1.33
N LEU A 17 -8.79 -1.30 2.57
CA LEU A 17 -7.95 -1.07 3.75
C LEU A 17 -7.00 -2.26 3.99
N VAL A 18 -7.52 -3.48 3.88
CA VAL A 18 -6.73 -4.71 3.95
C VAL A 18 -5.68 -4.73 2.83
N ALA A 19 -6.06 -4.42 1.58
CA ALA A 19 -5.14 -4.38 0.46
C ALA A 19 -3.98 -3.40 0.71
N ILE A 20 -4.30 -2.19 1.17
CA ILE A 20 -3.30 -1.17 1.53
C ILE A 20 -2.36 -1.68 2.64
N VAL A 21 -2.90 -2.35 3.66
CA VAL A 21 -2.08 -2.93 4.74
C VAL A 21 -1.15 -4.02 4.21
N PHE A 22 -1.66 -4.94 3.38
CA PHE A 22 -0.84 -5.99 2.78
C PHE A 22 0.26 -5.42 1.88
N GLU A 23 -0.03 -4.41 1.07
CA GLU A 23 0.96 -3.74 0.23
C GLU A 23 2.09 -3.12 1.07
N SER A 24 1.73 -2.35 2.11
CA SER A 24 2.71 -1.73 3.00
C SER A 24 3.53 -2.74 3.81
N LEU A 25 2.96 -3.91 4.12
CA LEU A 25 3.65 -5.01 4.79
C LEU A 25 4.68 -5.66 3.86
N SER A 26 4.37 -5.84 2.57
CA SER A 26 5.31 -6.37 1.58
C SER A 26 6.58 -5.52 1.50
N SER A 27 6.42 -4.19 1.45
CA SER A 27 7.56 -3.26 1.44
C SER A 27 8.42 -3.36 2.69
N SER A 28 7.80 -3.55 3.86
CA SER A 28 8.51 -3.74 5.13
C SER A 28 9.27 -5.06 5.17
N VAL A 29 8.67 -6.15 4.66
CA VAL A 29 9.30 -7.48 4.55
C VAL A 29 10.52 -7.44 3.62
N LEU A 30 10.42 -6.74 2.49
CA LEU A 30 11.55 -6.53 1.58
C LEU A 30 12.67 -5.72 2.21
N LYS A 31 12.35 -4.73 3.05
CA LYS A 31 13.34 -3.93 3.79
C LYS A 31 14.16 -4.79 4.75
N VAL A 32 13.53 -5.75 5.44
CA VAL A 32 14.22 -6.74 6.28
C VAL A 32 15.00 -7.74 5.41
N GLY A 33 14.41 -8.23 4.33
CA GLY A 33 15.05 -9.16 3.39
C GLY A 33 16.32 -8.59 2.75
N GLY A 34 16.36 -7.28 2.49
CA GLY A 34 17.51 -6.58 1.92
C GLY A 34 18.74 -6.49 2.83
N GLN A 35 18.62 -6.85 4.11
CA GLN A 35 19.75 -6.95 5.04
C GLN A 35 20.55 -8.25 4.86
N TYR A 36 19.99 -9.23 4.17
CA TYR A 36 20.64 -10.52 3.92
C TYR A 36 21.48 -10.50 2.63
N PRO A 37 22.54 -11.32 2.53
CA PRO A 37 23.33 -11.43 1.31
C PRO A 37 22.46 -11.81 0.12
N PHE A 38 22.79 -11.23 -1.05
CA PHE A 38 22.13 -11.52 -2.31
C PHE A 38 22.10 -13.04 -2.55
N LEU A 39 20.92 -13.59 -2.84
CA LEU A 39 20.70 -15.02 -3.12
C LEU A 39 20.88 -15.97 -1.91
N SER A 40 20.98 -15.46 -0.68
CA SER A 40 20.93 -16.30 0.51
C SER A 40 19.55 -17.00 0.66
N PRO A 41 19.48 -18.16 1.33
CA PRO A 41 18.20 -18.84 1.58
C PRO A 41 17.17 -17.96 2.30
N MET A 42 17.64 -17.12 3.23
CA MET A 42 16.80 -16.17 3.96
C MET A 42 16.27 -15.06 3.05
N TYR A 43 17.12 -14.52 2.16
CA TYR A 43 16.71 -13.55 1.14
C TYR A 43 15.60 -14.10 0.24
N LEU A 44 15.75 -15.34 -0.26
CA LEU A 44 14.74 -15.98 -1.10
C LEU A 44 13.41 -16.20 -0.37
N LEU A 45 13.46 -16.53 0.92
CA LEU A 45 12.25 -16.71 1.75
C LEU A 45 11.50 -15.37 1.91
N PHE A 46 12.20 -14.30 2.32
CA PHE A 46 11.57 -12.98 2.48
C PHE A 46 11.08 -12.41 1.15
N PHE A 47 11.83 -12.61 0.06
CA PHE A 47 11.43 -12.20 -1.28
C PHE A 47 10.20 -12.99 -1.78
N GLY A 48 10.16 -14.30 -1.58
CA GLY A 48 9.02 -15.14 -1.91
C GLY A 48 7.76 -14.76 -1.12
N LEU A 49 7.92 -14.47 0.19
CA LEU A 49 6.82 -13.99 1.03
C LEU A 49 6.28 -12.64 0.54
N ALA A 50 7.17 -11.70 0.21
CA ALA A 50 6.78 -10.40 -0.35
C ALA A 50 6.04 -10.56 -1.69
N LEU A 51 6.49 -11.48 -2.56
CA LEU A 51 5.81 -11.78 -3.82
C LEU A 51 4.40 -12.33 -3.61
N VAL A 52 4.20 -13.26 -2.67
CA VAL A 52 2.87 -13.81 -2.36
C VAL A 52 1.94 -12.71 -1.84
N ILE A 53 2.44 -11.86 -0.95
CA ILE A 53 1.69 -10.70 -0.44
C ILE A 53 1.31 -9.76 -1.59
N MET A 54 2.25 -9.48 -2.50
CA MET A 54 2.02 -8.64 -3.67
C MET A 54 0.98 -9.24 -4.62
N ALA A 55 0.98 -10.56 -4.81
CA ALA A 55 0.00 -11.25 -5.64
C ALA A 55 -1.42 -11.15 -5.05
N ILE A 56 -1.57 -11.32 -3.74
CA ILE A 56 -2.86 -11.14 -3.04
C ILE A 56 -3.33 -9.69 -3.19
N TYR A 57 -2.43 -8.73 -2.98
CA TYR A 57 -2.72 -7.31 -3.19
C TYR A 57 -3.17 -7.03 -4.63
N ALA A 58 -2.45 -7.54 -5.62
CA ALA A 58 -2.76 -7.31 -7.03
C ALA A 58 -4.17 -7.79 -7.40
N VAL A 59 -4.57 -8.99 -6.94
CA VAL A 59 -5.92 -9.52 -7.15
C VAL A 59 -6.97 -8.67 -6.43
N ALA A 60 -6.74 -8.30 -5.18
CA ALA A 60 -7.65 -7.43 -4.43
C ALA A 60 -7.78 -6.04 -5.09
N TRP A 61 -6.69 -5.52 -5.63
CA TRP A 61 -6.65 -4.24 -6.34
C TRP A 61 -7.37 -4.30 -7.69
N GLN A 62 -7.23 -5.40 -8.44
CA GLN A 62 -7.99 -5.62 -9.67
C GLN A 62 -9.51 -5.66 -9.39
N LEU A 63 -9.95 -6.37 -8.35
CA LEU A 63 -11.36 -6.41 -7.95
C LEU A 63 -11.88 -5.04 -7.48
N LEU A 64 -11.03 -4.24 -6.85
CA LEU A 64 -11.38 -2.90 -6.40
C LEU A 64 -11.57 -1.93 -7.57
N LEU A 65 -10.67 -1.98 -8.55
CA LEU A 65 -10.70 -1.13 -9.75
C LEU A 65 -11.87 -1.46 -10.69
N GLU A 66 -12.39 -2.69 -10.64
CA GLU A 66 -13.57 -3.09 -11.40
C GLU A 66 -14.88 -2.45 -10.87
N ARG A 67 -14.87 -1.93 -9.63
CA ARG A 67 -16.06 -1.42 -8.92
C ARG A 67 -15.99 0.07 -8.56
N LEU A 68 -14.81 0.69 -8.61
CA LEU A 68 -14.61 2.11 -8.28
C LEU A 68 -14.00 2.86 -9.47
N PRO A 69 -14.47 4.09 -9.77
CA PRO A 69 -13.80 4.93 -10.75
C PRO A 69 -12.36 5.21 -10.29
N LEU A 70 -11.43 5.11 -11.24
CA LEU A 70 -9.98 5.23 -11.05
C LEU A 70 -9.60 6.47 -10.21
N THR A 71 -10.29 7.59 -10.43
CA THR A 71 -10.16 8.85 -9.72
C THR A 71 -10.35 8.71 -8.21
N THR A 72 -11.33 7.92 -7.76
CA THR A 72 -11.60 7.72 -6.32
C THR A 72 -10.66 6.69 -5.69
N ALA A 73 -10.18 5.72 -6.47
CA ALA A 73 -9.22 4.73 -6.01
C ALA A 73 -7.82 5.34 -5.81
N TYR A 74 -7.39 6.25 -6.68
CA TYR A 74 -6.09 6.92 -6.58
C TYR A 74 -5.96 7.87 -5.39
N LEU A 75 -7.04 8.56 -4.98
CA LEU A 75 -7.09 9.33 -3.73
C LEU A 75 -6.66 8.48 -2.52
N ARG A 76 -7.06 7.21 -2.49
CA ARG A 76 -6.75 6.28 -1.39
C ARG A 76 -5.33 5.75 -1.46
N LYS A 77 -4.73 5.71 -2.65
CA LYS A 77 -3.32 5.37 -2.84
C LYS A 77 -2.40 6.39 -2.16
N GLY A 78 -2.85 7.64 -2.00
CA GLY A 78 -2.15 8.62 -1.20
C GLY A 78 -2.06 8.28 0.29
N LEU A 79 -3.09 7.64 0.81
CA LEU A 79 -3.13 7.14 2.19
C LEU A 79 -2.11 6.02 2.42
N THR A 80 -1.82 5.23 1.38
CA THR A 80 -0.79 4.18 1.40
C THR A 80 0.59 4.76 1.72
N TYR A 81 0.95 5.89 1.09
CA TYR A 81 2.22 6.57 1.40
C TYR A 81 2.29 7.04 2.85
N ALA A 82 1.18 7.54 3.41
CA ALA A 82 1.12 7.89 4.83
C ALA A 82 1.35 6.67 5.73
N LEU A 83 0.73 5.53 5.40
CA LEU A 83 0.84 4.27 6.12
C LEU A 83 2.25 3.67 6.10
N ILE A 84 2.99 3.79 4.99
CA ILE A 84 4.38 3.29 4.90
C ILE A 84 5.28 3.96 5.95
N PHE A 85 5.14 5.27 6.18
CA PHE A 85 5.91 5.96 7.22
C PHE A 85 5.49 5.57 8.64
N ILE A 86 4.19 5.27 8.85
CA ILE A 86 3.70 4.74 10.13
C ILE A 86 4.36 3.38 10.40
N TRP A 87 4.38 2.47 9.42
CA TRP A 87 5.04 1.18 9.56
C TRP A 87 6.55 1.29 9.72
N ALA A 88 7.18 2.26 9.04
CA ALA A 88 8.60 2.55 9.21
C ALA A 88 8.93 2.94 10.66
N ALA A 89 8.11 3.81 11.28
CA ALA A 89 8.28 4.17 12.69
C ALA A 89 7.98 3.00 13.63
N VAL A 90 6.93 2.21 13.36
CA VAL A 90 6.49 1.12 14.26
C VAL A 90 7.42 -0.10 14.23
N PHE A 91 7.88 -0.53 13.06
CA PHE A 91 8.68 -1.75 12.91
C PHE A 91 10.18 -1.51 12.94
N PHE A 92 10.64 -0.31 12.57
CA PHE A 92 12.06 -0.01 12.42
C PHE A 92 12.55 1.10 13.37
N ASP A 93 11.68 1.61 14.25
CA ASP A 93 11.97 2.71 15.19
C ASP A 93 12.63 3.92 14.49
N GLU A 94 12.23 4.16 13.23
CA GLU A 94 12.80 5.24 12.44
C GLU A 94 12.26 6.59 12.92
N VAL A 95 13.17 7.48 13.28
CA VAL A 95 12.83 8.86 13.63
C VAL A 95 12.33 9.56 12.38
N ILE A 96 11.01 9.80 12.34
CA ILE A 96 10.39 10.58 11.27
C ILE A 96 10.92 12.02 11.35
N THR A 97 11.75 12.39 10.38
CA THR A 97 12.36 13.72 10.30
C THR A 97 11.38 14.73 9.71
N LEU A 98 11.54 16.02 10.07
CA LEU A 98 10.71 17.11 9.53
C LEU A 98 10.72 17.15 7.99
N LYS A 99 11.84 16.77 7.37
CA LYS A 99 11.99 16.69 5.91
C LYS A 99 11.08 15.63 5.28
N GLN A 100 10.91 14.48 5.94
CA GLN A 100 10.02 13.41 5.49
C GLN A 100 8.55 13.85 5.58
N ILE A 101 8.18 14.59 6.64
CA ILE A 101 6.82 15.14 6.79
C ILE A 101 6.51 16.13 5.67
N ILE A 102 7.43 17.05 5.38
CA ILE A 102 7.28 18.01 4.27
C ILE A 102 7.17 17.26 2.93
N GLY A 103 8.03 16.27 2.70
CA GLY A 103 7.97 15.44 1.49
C GLY A 103 6.62 14.72 1.33
N MET A 104 6.08 14.15 2.42
CA MET A 104 4.76 13.52 2.42
C MET A 104 3.66 14.55 2.10
N ALA A 105 3.71 15.73 2.72
CA ALA A 105 2.73 16.78 2.46
C ALA A 105 2.73 17.20 0.97
N VAL A 106 3.91 17.35 0.35
CA VAL A 106 4.04 17.65 -1.08
C VAL A 106 3.44 16.55 -1.95
N ILE A 107 3.70 15.27 -1.63
CA ILE A 107 3.13 14.13 -2.36
C ILE A 107 1.60 14.14 -2.28
N ILE A 108 1.04 14.35 -1.09
CA ILE A 108 -0.42 14.42 -0.87
C ILE A 108 -1.02 15.58 -1.67
N VAL A 109 -0.42 16.77 -1.59
CA VAL A 109 -0.88 17.94 -2.35
C VAL A 109 -0.82 17.68 -3.85
N GLY A 110 0.29 17.12 -4.36
CA GLY A 110 0.44 16.78 -5.78
C GLY A 110 -0.63 15.80 -6.27
N MET A 111 -1.00 14.80 -5.46
CA MET A 111 -2.08 13.87 -5.81
C MET A 111 -3.46 14.54 -5.79
N VAL A 112 -3.73 15.43 -4.84
CA VAL A 112 -5.00 16.18 -4.79
C VAL A 112 -5.13 17.09 -6.02
N VAL A 113 -4.06 17.79 -6.40
CA VAL A 113 -4.02 18.67 -7.58
C VAL A 113 -4.15 17.87 -8.88
N SER A 114 -3.42 16.77 -9.01
CA SER A 114 -3.54 15.88 -10.19
C SER A 114 -4.95 15.35 -10.38
N MET A 115 -5.77 15.32 -9.32
CA MET A 115 -7.15 14.88 -9.38
C MET A 115 -8.12 16.02 -9.72
N SER A 116 -7.84 17.26 -9.32
CA SER A 116 -8.73 18.39 -9.61
C SER A 116 -8.86 18.71 -11.10
N ASP A 117 -7.91 18.24 -11.93
CA ASP A 117 -7.99 18.35 -13.39
C ASP A 117 -8.96 17.34 -14.03
N ASP A 118 -9.41 16.32 -13.29
CA ASP A 118 -10.32 15.26 -13.74
C ASP A 118 -11.81 15.54 -13.37
N PHE A 119 -12.14 16.71 -12.80
CA PHE A 119 -13.50 17.12 -12.42
C PHE A 119 -14.07 18.25 -13.29
#